data_AF-A0A9J7MKC4-F1
#
_entry.id   AF-A0A9J7MKC4-F1
#
_cell.length_a   1.000
_cell.length_b   1.000
_cell.length_c   1.000
_cell.angle_alpha   90.00
_cell.angle_beta   90.00
_cell.angle_gamma   90.00
#
_symmetry.space_group_name_H-M   'P 1'
#
loop_
_entity.id
_entity.type
_entity.pdbx_description
1 polymer ?
#
loop_
_entity_poly.entity_id
_entity_poly.type
_entity_poly.pdbx_seq_one_letter_code
_entity_poly.pdbx_strand_id
1 'polypeptide(L)'
;MLKVDDNLLTELPNGLSRLNNLFQLDVRGNSITFLPVEFGKLTMLKIFDIKRNPIVQPPLDVCLLGVESIKTYYEDLAKSERVSTVHRKVVLLGESFAGKTSMKNALQTGESHLTKVRDRTQCMNIDSWCSKIGGESLEIRVCDFGGHDVYTLTHQFFLSEGSLHLLVVNLKTYRRRQTAFNRAVRFWLESVDSRVVNAVVYLVGTHADRLTAGEIEGKTRDIKDRVMKYIEERRKHLHSQIEEVETQLVKARDEAEYVMRAYASRKLERLQRKVEKLRCELDSGLKFLKNGDVAVVSSKDMTGITDLKTDVFKISVDKDLFPSAHCVLPRSWINMEKLLKLEGEKSSNISLSWEECVHLGSKLNLVSNGMEAVMGYLHKTGSVLHYRGDVLQNVVFPDPTQLITLLKLIFDHDQERLLGALRQNSKMSTEEFSVVQNNFVRRAILPKGVLLKHFSKNKTTTDDFDHHQGAGDICHPARRRT
;
A
#
# COMPACT_ATOMS: atom_id res chain seq x y z
N MET A 1 21.85 -24.04 8.77
CA MET A 1 21.02 -23.38 7.72
C MET A 1 19.96 -24.37 7.30
N LEU A 2 18.69 -23.97 7.27
CA LEU A 2 17.56 -24.77 6.80
C LEU A 2 16.86 -24.00 5.68
N LYS A 3 16.68 -24.64 4.52
CA LYS A 3 15.96 -24.08 3.37
C LYS A 3 14.87 -25.05 2.96
N VAL A 4 13.63 -24.60 3.02
CA VAL A 4 12.41 -25.35 2.67
C VAL A 4 11.44 -24.44 1.90
N ASP A 5 11.99 -23.52 1.11
CA ASP A 5 11.26 -22.60 0.26
C ASP A 5 10.50 -23.31 -0.88
N ASP A 6 9.43 -22.69 -1.36
CA ASP A 6 8.54 -23.14 -2.44
C ASP A 6 8.00 -24.57 -2.25
N ASN A 7 7.44 -24.83 -1.05
CA ASN A 7 6.77 -26.07 -0.70
C ASN A 7 5.30 -25.84 -0.31
N LEU A 8 4.58 -26.90 0.05
CA LEU A 8 3.19 -26.84 0.49
C LEU A 8 3.06 -26.95 2.02
N LEU A 9 4.06 -26.47 2.77
CA LEU A 9 4.01 -26.53 4.23
C LEU A 9 2.90 -25.62 4.74
N THR A 10 1.99 -26.19 5.52
CA THR A 10 0.91 -25.44 6.18
C THR A 10 1.31 -24.96 7.57
N GLU A 11 2.27 -25.65 8.20
CA GLU A 11 2.72 -25.39 9.56
C GLU A 11 4.20 -25.70 9.71
N LEU A 12 4.86 -25.02 10.65
CA LEU A 12 6.21 -25.38 11.09
C LEU A 12 6.13 -26.30 12.31
N PRO A 13 6.95 -27.36 12.39
CA PRO A 13 6.88 -28.30 13.50
C PRO A 13 7.26 -27.62 14.83
N ASN A 14 6.54 -27.93 15.91
CA ASN A 14 6.82 -27.43 17.26
C ASN A 14 8.27 -27.71 17.72
N GLY A 15 8.92 -28.73 17.16
CA GLY A 15 10.32 -29.05 17.41
C GLY A 15 11.32 -28.03 16.84
N LEU A 16 10.92 -27.14 15.93
CA LEU A 16 11.81 -26.16 15.30
C LEU A 16 12.47 -25.24 16.33
N SER A 17 11.74 -24.90 17.40
CA SER A 17 12.26 -24.07 18.50
C SER A 17 13.39 -24.72 19.32
N ARG A 18 13.65 -26.02 19.12
CA ARG A 18 14.76 -26.73 19.79
C ARG A 18 16.09 -26.53 19.06
N LEU A 19 16.06 -25.98 17.84
CA LEU A 19 17.25 -25.74 17.03
C LEU A 19 17.94 -24.43 17.44
N ASN A 20 18.52 -24.40 18.65
CA ASN A 20 19.12 -23.19 19.24
C ASN A 20 20.28 -22.61 18.42
N ASN A 21 20.91 -23.42 17.56
CA ASN A 21 22.02 -23.01 16.69
C ASN A 21 21.57 -22.66 15.26
N LEU A 22 20.25 -22.59 15.00
CA LEU A 22 19.74 -22.28 13.66
C LEU A 22 20.03 -20.82 13.32
N PHE A 23 21.00 -20.61 12.43
CA PHE A 23 21.43 -19.28 12.00
C PHE A 23 20.62 -18.71 10.82
N GLN A 24 20.13 -19.59 9.94
CA GLN A 24 19.40 -19.24 8.74
C GLN A 24 18.23 -20.19 8.51
N LEU A 25 17.05 -19.62 8.25
CA LEU A 25 15.80 -20.29 7.93
C LEU A 25 15.13 -19.61 6.72
N ASP A 26 14.95 -20.38 5.65
CA ASP A 26 14.18 -19.96 4.48
C ASP A 26 12.94 -20.84 4.35
N VAL A 27 11.76 -20.25 4.52
CA VAL A 27 10.44 -20.91 4.45
C VAL A 27 9.52 -20.17 3.46
N ARG A 28 10.11 -19.42 2.52
CA ARG A 28 9.35 -18.64 1.53
C ARG A 28 8.43 -19.52 0.68
N GLY A 29 7.34 -18.97 0.17
CA GLY A 29 6.51 -19.65 -0.83
C GLY A 29 5.82 -20.91 -0.29
N ASN A 30 5.39 -20.88 0.97
CA ASN A 30 4.64 -21.96 1.62
C ASN A 30 3.21 -21.50 1.95
N SER A 31 2.44 -22.35 2.61
CA SER A 31 1.07 -22.07 3.07
C SER A 31 1.00 -21.86 4.59
N ILE A 32 2.07 -21.32 5.20
CA ILE A 32 2.17 -21.15 6.65
C ILE A 32 1.25 -20.00 7.09
N THR A 33 0.29 -20.31 7.96
CA THR A 33 -0.66 -19.33 8.49
C THR A 33 -0.29 -18.81 9.87
N PHE A 34 0.48 -19.58 10.65
CA PHE A 34 0.91 -19.18 11.98
C PHE A 34 2.35 -19.57 12.30
N LEU A 35 3.00 -18.77 13.15
CA LEU A 35 4.27 -19.14 13.79
C LEU A 35 4.02 -19.39 15.27
N PRO A 36 4.52 -20.49 15.85
CA PRO A 36 4.30 -20.81 17.27
C PRO A 36 4.97 -19.80 18.20
N VAL A 37 4.46 -19.65 19.43
CA VAL A 37 5.04 -18.74 20.44
C VAL A 37 6.50 -19.08 20.76
N GLU A 38 6.85 -20.36 20.66
CA GLU A 38 8.19 -20.88 20.86
C GLU A 38 9.18 -20.43 19.78
N PHE A 39 8.71 -19.87 18.66
CA PHE A 39 9.58 -19.31 17.62
C PHE A 39 10.46 -18.17 18.19
N GLY A 40 9.96 -17.44 19.19
CA GLY A 40 10.72 -16.43 19.95
C GLY A 40 11.97 -16.96 20.68
N LYS A 41 12.15 -18.28 20.78
CA LYS A 41 13.33 -18.91 21.41
C LYS A 41 14.54 -19.04 20.47
N LEU A 42 14.36 -18.82 19.17
CA LEU A 42 15.42 -18.93 18.15
C LEU A 42 16.35 -17.70 18.14
N THR A 43 17.04 -17.43 19.25
CA THR A 43 17.84 -16.20 19.44
C THR A 43 19.05 -16.08 18.51
N MET A 44 19.54 -17.19 17.94
CA MET A 44 20.67 -17.20 17.01
C MET A 44 20.27 -17.04 15.54
N LEU A 45 18.97 -16.99 15.24
CA LEU A 45 18.46 -16.86 13.88
C LEU A 45 18.66 -15.41 13.40
N LYS A 46 19.58 -15.22 12.46
CA LYS A 46 19.87 -13.90 11.87
C LYS A 46 19.27 -13.72 10.48
N ILE A 47 19.16 -14.81 9.72
CA ILE A 47 18.61 -14.77 8.36
C ILE A 47 17.29 -15.54 8.38
N PHE A 48 16.19 -14.82 8.28
CA PHE A 48 14.85 -15.39 8.25
C PHE A 48 14.06 -14.82 7.09
N ASP A 49 13.56 -15.69 6.21
CA ASP A 49 12.65 -15.28 5.16
C ASP A 49 11.39 -16.15 5.16
N ILE A 50 10.23 -15.49 5.30
CA ILE A 50 8.89 -16.08 5.35
C ILE A 50 7.96 -15.46 4.31
N LYS A 51 8.48 -14.65 3.39
CA LYS A 51 7.66 -14.01 2.35
C LYS A 51 6.88 -15.05 1.55
N ARG A 52 5.78 -14.63 0.93
CA ARG A 52 4.86 -15.51 0.17
C ARG A 52 4.26 -16.63 1.04
N ASN A 53 3.87 -16.30 2.28
CA ASN A 53 3.05 -17.13 3.15
C ASN A 53 1.81 -16.35 3.59
N PRO A 54 0.62 -16.97 3.69
CA PRO A 54 -0.62 -16.34 4.14
C PRO A 54 -0.64 -16.17 5.67
N ILE A 55 0.39 -15.56 6.25
CA ILE A 55 0.56 -15.50 7.70
C ILE A 55 -0.47 -14.56 8.34
N VAL A 56 -1.19 -15.11 9.32
CA VAL A 56 -2.24 -14.45 10.08
C VAL A 56 -1.73 -14.08 11.48
N GLN A 57 -0.90 -14.94 12.08
CA GLN A 57 -0.41 -14.74 13.44
C GLN A 57 1.01 -15.27 13.64
N PRO A 58 2.00 -14.42 13.99
CA PRO A 58 1.94 -12.96 14.08
C PRO A 58 1.71 -12.30 12.71
N PRO A 59 1.31 -11.02 12.66
CA PRO A 59 1.27 -10.25 11.42
C PRO A 59 2.60 -10.32 10.66
N LEU A 60 2.56 -10.32 9.32
CA LEU A 60 3.76 -10.42 8.49
C LEU A 60 4.80 -9.34 8.84
N ASP A 61 4.35 -8.12 9.14
CA ASP A 61 5.24 -7.01 9.48
C ASP A 61 6.03 -7.24 10.78
N VAL A 62 5.46 -8.00 11.72
CA VAL A 62 6.18 -8.47 12.93
C VAL A 62 7.21 -9.51 12.54
N CYS A 63 6.84 -10.45 11.66
CA CYS A 63 7.72 -11.53 11.23
C CYS A 63 8.95 -11.01 10.47
N LEU A 64 8.77 -9.97 9.66
CA LEU A 64 9.84 -9.32 8.90
C LEU A 64 10.83 -8.53 9.77
N LEU A 65 10.44 -8.14 10.99
CA LEU A 65 11.35 -7.52 11.97
C LEU A 65 12.19 -8.54 12.73
N GLY A 66 11.84 -9.82 12.64
CA GLY A 66 12.62 -10.93 13.18
C GLY A 66 12.10 -11.48 14.51
N VAL A 67 12.91 -12.36 15.09
CA VAL A 67 12.51 -13.22 16.23
C VAL A 67 12.16 -12.41 17.48
N GLU A 68 12.88 -11.32 17.73
CA GLU A 68 12.64 -10.47 18.90
C GLU A 68 11.29 -9.76 18.85
N SER A 69 10.88 -9.26 17.68
CA SER A 69 9.57 -8.67 17.48
C SER A 69 8.46 -9.70 17.59
N ILE A 70 8.67 -10.93 17.08
CA ILE A 70 7.73 -12.05 17.25
C ILE A 70 7.53 -12.36 18.73
N LYS A 71 8.62 -12.44 19.51
CA LYS A 71 8.57 -12.65 20.95
C LYS A 71 7.78 -11.55 21.65
N THR A 72 8.11 -10.28 21.37
CA THR A 72 7.45 -9.11 21.97
C THR A 72 5.94 -9.10 21.66
N TYR A 73 5.56 -9.40 20.41
CA TYR A 73 4.16 -9.51 20.01
C TYR A 73 3.40 -10.55 20.86
N TYR A 74 3.98 -11.74 21.07
CA TYR A 74 3.34 -12.78 21.87
C TYR A 74 3.27 -12.44 23.35
N GLU A 75 4.28 -11.75 23.90
CA GLU A 75 4.23 -11.23 25.26
C GLU A 75 3.12 -10.18 25.43
N ASP A 76 2.97 -9.27 24.47
CA ASP A 76 1.89 -8.27 24.48
C ASP A 76 0.50 -8.91 24.31
N LEU A 77 0.41 -9.95 23.48
CA LEU A 77 -0.82 -10.72 23.29
C LEU A 77 -1.20 -11.55 24.53
N ALA A 78 -0.23 -11.92 25.36
CA ALA A 78 -0.48 -12.59 26.64
C ALA A 78 -0.90 -11.61 27.74
N LYS A 79 -0.40 -10.37 27.71
CA LYS A 79 -0.70 -9.32 28.69
C LYS A 79 -1.99 -8.56 28.40
N SER A 80 -2.46 -8.56 27.15
CA SER A 80 -3.63 -7.78 26.72
C SER A 80 -4.72 -8.65 26.11
N GLU A 81 -5.93 -8.12 26.02
CA GLU A 81 -7.05 -8.79 25.35
C GLU A 81 -6.74 -8.98 23.86
N ARG A 82 -7.07 -10.17 23.33
CA ARG A 82 -6.95 -10.47 21.90
C ARG A 82 -8.10 -9.82 21.16
N VAL A 83 -7.77 -8.99 20.18
CA VAL A 83 -8.76 -8.36 19.33
C VAL A 83 -8.57 -8.84 17.90
N SER A 84 -9.66 -9.34 17.31
CA SER A 84 -9.73 -9.61 15.87
C SER A 84 -10.46 -8.44 15.22
N THR A 85 -9.75 -7.64 14.43
CA THR A 85 -10.35 -6.58 13.61
C THR A 85 -9.91 -6.73 12.17
N VAL A 86 -10.88 -6.70 11.26
CA VAL A 86 -10.60 -6.67 9.83
C VAL A 86 -10.54 -5.20 9.41
N HIS A 87 -9.33 -4.71 9.17
CA HIS A 87 -9.13 -3.40 8.54
C HIS A 87 -8.94 -3.61 7.05
N ARG A 88 -9.78 -2.98 6.22
CA ARG A 88 -9.67 -3.06 4.76
C ARG A 88 -9.51 -1.69 4.14
N LYS A 89 -8.39 -1.51 3.45
CA LYS A 89 -8.22 -0.39 2.55
C LYS A 89 -8.90 -0.68 1.22
N VAL A 90 -9.82 0.19 0.80
CA VAL A 90 -10.49 0.11 -0.49
C VAL A 90 -10.06 1.31 -1.34
N VAL A 91 -9.42 1.06 -2.46
CA VAL A 91 -8.87 2.12 -3.31
C VAL A 91 -9.76 2.29 -4.54
N LEU A 92 -10.29 3.49 -4.77
CA LEU A 92 -11.08 3.79 -5.97
C LEU A 92 -10.16 4.25 -7.10
N LEU A 93 -10.18 3.53 -8.20
CA LEU A 93 -9.40 3.82 -9.41
C LEU A 93 -10.33 4.13 -10.57
N GLY A 94 -9.83 4.83 -11.58
CA GLY A 94 -10.59 5.12 -12.80
C GLY A 94 -10.48 6.57 -13.24
N GLU A 95 -10.93 6.84 -14.46
CA GLU A 95 -10.84 8.17 -15.07
C GLU A 95 -11.50 9.28 -14.24
N SER A 96 -11.08 10.52 -14.50
CA SER A 96 -11.83 11.72 -14.11
C SER A 96 -13.25 11.59 -14.63
N PHE A 97 -14.24 11.95 -13.80
CA PHE A 97 -15.67 11.80 -14.13
C PHE A 97 -16.17 10.35 -14.28
N ALA A 98 -15.39 9.35 -13.82
CA ALA A 98 -15.85 7.97 -13.74
C ALA A 98 -17.02 7.76 -12.76
N GLY A 99 -17.27 8.70 -11.84
CA GLY A 99 -18.32 8.60 -10.82
C GLY A 99 -17.82 8.09 -9.45
N LYS A 100 -16.50 8.10 -9.20
CA LYS A 100 -15.87 7.62 -7.96
C LYS A 100 -16.46 8.27 -6.71
N THR A 101 -16.48 9.61 -6.64
CA THR A 101 -16.99 10.37 -5.50
C THR A 101 -18.48 10.14 -5.26
N SER A 102 -19.30 10.12 -6.32
CA SER A 102 -20.74 9.89 -6.21
C SER A 102 -21.06 8.47 -5.75
N MET A 103 -20.31 7.47 -6.25
CA MET A 103 -20.42 6.08 -5.82
C MET A 103 -20.00 5.91 -4.37
N LYS A 104 -18.90 6.54 -3.96
CA LYS A 104 -18.42 6.58 -2.58
C LYS A 104 -19.50 7.10 -1.63
N ASN A 105 -20.06 8.28 -1.91
CA ASN A 105 -21.09 8.89 -1.09
C ASN A 105 -22.33 8.00 -0.97
N ALA A 106 -22.75 7.39 -2.08
CA ALA A 106 -23.89 6.48 -2.10
C ALA A 106 -23.65 5.17 -1.31
N LEU A 107 -22.43 4.61 -1.34
CA LEU A 107 -22.06 3.44 -0.52
C LEU A 107 -22.04 3.78 0.98
N GLN A 108 -21.63 5.01 1.32
CA GLN A 108 -21.41 5.47 2.68
C GLN A 108 -22.72 5.88 3.36
N THR A 109 -23.53 6.69 2.70
CA THR A 109 -24.80 7.23 3.25
C THR A 109 -26.02 6.35 2.97
N GLY A 110 -25.97 5.52 1.92
CA GLY A 110 -27.14 4.80 1.43
C GLY A 110 -28.13 5.70 0.67
N GLU A 111 -27.77 6.97 0.40
CA GLU A 111 -28.60 7.95 -0.28
C GLU A 111 -27.89 8.52 -1.53
N SER A 112 -28.68 8.98 -2.50
CA SER A 112 -28.15 9.61 -3.73
C SER A 112 -27.63 11.01 -3.44
N HIS A 113 -26.32 11.14 -3.25
CA HIS A 113 -25.63 12.43 -3.26
C HIS A 113 -24.80 12.60 -4.53
N LEU A 114 -25.44 13.14 -5.57
CA LEU A 114 -24.75 13.57 -6.78
C LEU A 114 -23.90 14.81 -6.47
N THR A 115 -22.59 14.67 -6.58
CA THR A 115 -21.65 15.79 -6.45
C THR A 115 -21.84 16.74 -7.63
N LYS A 116 -22.16 18.01 -7.35
CA LYS A 116 -22.26 19.04 -8.39
C LYS A 116 -20.88 19.27 -9.01
N VAL A 117 -20.85 19.70 -10.27
CA VAL A 117 -19.63 20.07 -11.01
C VAL A 117 -18.75 21.11 -10.28
N ARG A 118 -19.28 21.84 -9.29
CA ARG A 118 -18.56 22.85 -8.51
C ARG A 118 -17.94 22.31 -7.21
N ASP A 119 -18.37 21.14 -6.72
CA ASP A 119 -17.88 20.49 -5.49
C ASP A 119 -16.88 19.35 -5.82
N ARG A 120 -16.11 19.54 -6.89
CA ARG A 120 -15.20 18.52 -7.43
C ARG A 120 -14.06 18.24 -6.45
N THR A 121 -13.75 16.96 -6.25
CA THR A 121 -12.53 16.52 -5.57
C THR A 121 -11.31 17.00 -6.37
N GLN A 122 -10.74 18.15 -6.00
CA GLN A 122 -9.64 18.79 -6.74
C GLN A 122 -8.33 17.99 -6.69
N CYS A 123 -8.12 17.12 -5.69
CA CYS A 123 -6.86 16.36 -5.58
C CYS A 123 -7.03 14.94 -5.00
N MET A 124 -7.55 14.76 -3.78
CA MET A 124 -7.76 13.45 -3.13
C MET A 124 -8.62 13.57 -1.86
N ASN A 125 -9.55 12.64 -1.61
CA ASN A 125 -10.29 12.56 -0.35
C ASN A 125 -10.23 11.14 0.21
N ILE A 126 -9.63 10.98 1.40
CA ILE A 126 -9.69 9.72 2.15
C ILE A 126 -10.81 9.87 3.16
N ASP A 127 -11.93 9.19 2.91
CA ASP A 127 -12.92 9.03 3.97
C ASP A 127 -12.78 7.62 4.52
N SER A 128 -12.77 7.50 5.83
CA SER A 128 -12.93 6.22 6.51
C SER A 128 -14.37 6.10 6.97
N TRP A 129 -14.96 4.93 6.77
CA TRP A 129 -16.20 4.60 7.44
C TRP A 129 -16.13 3.18 7.98
N CYS A 130 -16.61 3.04 9.22
CA CYS A 130 -16.76 1.74 9.84
C CYS A 130 -18.15 1.21 9.50
N SER A 131 -18.19 0.05 8.86
CA SER A 131 -19.44 -0.70 8.71
C SER A 131 -19.37 -1.95 9.59
N LYS A 132 -20.38 -2.11 10.45
CA LYS A 132 -20.58 -3.34 11.19
C LYS A 132 -21.57 -4.19 10.41
N ILE A 133 -21.14 -5.32 9.87
CA ILE A 133 -22.02 -6.28 9.21
C ILE A 133 -21.71 -7.65 9.80
N GLY A 134 -22.73 -8.35 10.32
CA GLY A 134 -22.56 -9.69 10.90
C GLY A 134 -21.78 -9.75 12.23
N GLY A 135 -21.64 -8.65 12.96
CA GLY A 135 -20.92 -8.60 14.24
C GLY A 135 -19.42 -8.26 14.14
N GLU A 136 -18.84 -8.34 12.94
CA GLU A 136 -17.48 -7.88 12.67
C GLU A 136 -17.47 -6.39 12.28
N SER A 137 -16.55 -5.62 12.86
CA SER A 137 -16.32 -4.23 12.47
C SER A 137 -15.31 -4.18 11.33
N LEU A 138 -15.78 -3.81 10.14
CA LEU A 138 -14.94 -3.55 8.98
C LEU A 138 -14.72 -2.04 8.86
N GLU A 139 -13.48 -1.60 9.06
CA GLU A 139 -13.08 -0.23 8.70
C GLU A 139 -12.72 -0.21 7.21
N ILE A 140 -13.56 0.44 6.41
CA ILE A 140 -13.30 0.67 4.99
C ILE A 140 -12.70 2.07 4.85
N ARG A 141 -11.45 2.11 4.40
CA ARG A 141 -10.78 3.38 4.05
C ARG A 141 -10.85 3.57 2.55
N VAL A 142 -11.62 4.57 2.12
CA VAL A 142 -11.81 4.87 0.69
C VAL A 142 -10.96 6.04 0.25
N CYS A 143 -9.94 5.72 -0.55
CA CYS A 143 -9.13 6.71 -1.25
C CYS A 143 -9.84 7.11 -2.55
N ASP A 144 -10.42 8.32 -2.59
CA ASP A 144 -10.94 8.92 -3.82
C ASP A 144 -9.90 9.86 -4.40
N PHE A 145 -9.54 9.63 -5.65
CA PHE A 145 -8.49 10.32 -6.35
C PHE A 145 -9.06 11.28 -7.39
N GLY A 146 -8.66 12.55 -7.29
CA GLY A 146 -8.97 13.55 -8.31
C GLY A 146 -8.29 13.18 -9.62
N GLY A 147 -9.03 13.19 -10.72
CA GLY A 147 -8.53 12.73 -12.02
C GLY A 147 -7.70 13.76 -12.80
N HIS A 148 -6.91 14.60 -12.13
CA HIS A 148 -5.95 15.47 -12.81
C HIS A 148 -4.61 14.73 -12.91
N ASP A 149 -4.01 14.70 -14.10
CA ASP A 149 -2.83 13.87 -14.40
C ASP A 149 -1.63 14.14 -13.48
N VAL A 150 -1.55 15.35 -12.90
CA VAL A 150 -0.55 15.79 -11.91
C VAL A 150 -0.59 14.97 -10.62
N TYR A 151 -1.76 14.43 -10.26
CA TYR A 151 -1.97 13.66 -9.02
C TYR A 151 -1.71 12.16 -9.17
N THR A 152 -1.40 11.68 -10.38
CA THR A 152 -1.01 10.28 -10.63
C THR A 152 0.22 9.87 -9.80
N LEU A 153 1.11 10.82 -9.51
CA LEU A 153 2.28 10.62 -8.66
C LEU A 153 1.94 10.49 -7.16
N THR A 154 0.80 11.00 -6.71
CA THR A 154 0.40 10.86 -5.30
C THR A 154 -0.38 9.57 -5.05
N HIS A 155 -1.02 9.01 -6.07
CA HIS A 155 -1.73 7.71 -5.99
C HIS A 155 -0.81 6.57 -5.55
N GLN A 156 0.49 6.65 -5.88
CA GLN A 156 1.46 5.59 -5.62
C GLN A 156 1.68 5.34 -4.13
N PHE A 157 1.59 6.39 -3.28
CA PHE A 157 1.76 6.24 -1.84
C PHE A 157 0.64 5.45 -1.17
N PHE A 158 -0.51 5.30 -1.84
CA PHE A 158 -1.69 4.66 -1.27
C PHE A 158 -1.99 3.31 -1.89
N LEU A 159 -1.19 2.84 -2.84
CA LEU A 159 -1.24 1.47 -3.33
C LEU A 159 -0.43 0.59 -2.38
N SER A 160 -1.09 -0.40 -1.76
CA SER A 160 -0.47 -1.27 -0.77
C SER A 160 -0.98 -2.71 -0.91
N GLU A 161 -0.16 -3.68 -0.57
CA GLU A 161 -0.59 -5.08 -0.54
C GLU A 161 -1.76 -5.28 0.44
N GLY A 162 -2.74 -6.10 0.06
CA GLY A 162 -3.92 -6.37 0.88
C GLY A 162 -5.04 -5.32 0.77
N SER A 163 -4.93 -4.33 -0.12
CA SER A 163 -6.06 -3.44 -0.46
C SER A 163 -6.94 -4.02 -1.56
N LEU A 164 -8.24 -3.73 -1.48
CA LEU A 164 -9.21 -4.01 -2.53
C LEU A 164 -9.27 -2.82 -3.49
N HIS A 165 -9.05 -3.03 -4.77
CA HIS A 165 -9.06 -1.97 -5.78
C HIS A 165 -10.38 -2.00 -6.56
N LEU A 166 -11.19 -0.96 -6.44
CA LEU A 166 -12.41 -0.80 -7.25
C LEU A 166 -12.08 0.05 -8.47
N LEU A 167 -12.06 -0.56 -9.65
CA LEU A 167 -11.83 0.15 -10.91
C LEU A 167 -13.16 0.60 -11.50
N VAL A 168 -13.40 1.91 -11.40
CA VAL A 168 -14.65 2.57 -11.76
C VAL A 168 -14.59 3.05 -13.21
N VAL A 169 -15.54 2.60 -14.01
CA VAL A 169 -15.67 2.93 -15.44
C VAL A 169 -17.01 3.62 -15.69
N ASN A 170 -16.99 4.81 -16.28
CA ASN A 170 -18.22 5.45 -16.73
C ASN A 170 -18.72 4.76 -17.99
N LEU A 171 -19.77 3.94 -17.85
CA LEU A 171 -20.32 3.19 -18.97
C LEU A 171 -20.94 4.12 -20.03
N LYS A 172 -21.39 5.33 -19.65
CA LYS A 172 -21.99 6.26 -20.62
C LYS A 172 -20.96 6.79 -21.60
N THR A 173 -19.79 7.21 -21.10
CA THR A 173 -18.70 7.76 -21.93
C THR A 173 -17.85 6.69 -22.60
N TYR A 174 -17.82 5.48 -22.02
CA TYR A 174 -17.09 4.35 -22.58
C TYR A 174 -17.59 3.98 -23.99
N ARG A 175 -16.66 3.99 -24.95
CA ARG A 175 -16.88 3.52 -26.33
C ARG A 175 -16.11 2.23 -26.52
N ARG A 176 -16.67 1.27 -27.26
CA ARG A 176 -16.08 -0.03 -27.58
C ARG A 176 -14.92 0.08 -28.58
N ARG A 177 -13.90 0.87 -28.25
CA ARG A 177 -12.69 1.14 -29.05
C ARG A 177 -11.47 0.90 -28.18
N GLN A 178 -10.36 0.48 -28.80
CA GLN A 178 -9.12 0.18 -28.08
C GLN A 178 -8.59 1.38 -27.29
N THR A 179 -8.68 2.59 -27.86
CA THR A 179 -8.21 3.81 -27.20
C THR A 179 -8.99 4.14 -25.92
N ALA A 180 -10.31 3.95 -25.94
CA ALA A 180 -11.17 4.14 -24.78
C ALA A 180 -10.91 3.07 -23.70
N PHE A 181 -10.71 1.81 -24.09
CA PHE A 181 -10.28 0.76 -23.17
C PHE A 181 -8.93 1.06 -22.52
N ASN A 182 -7.96 1.53 -23.32
CA ASN A 182 -6.63 1.82 -22.82
C ASN A 182 -6.66 2.91 -21.73
N ARG A 183 -7.46 3.95 -21.95
CA ARG A 183 -7.60 5.07 -21.02
C ARG A 183 -8.44 4.72 -19.78
N ALA A 184 -9.57 4.03 -19.99
CA ALA A 184 -10.54 3.78 -18.93
C ALA A 184 -10.14 2.63 -18.01
N VAL A 185 -9.44 1.62 -18.55
CA VAL A 185 -9.18 0.35 -17.86
C VAL A 185 -7.69 0.03 -17.86
N ARG A 186 -7.06 -0.12 -19.03
CA ARG A 186 -5.69 -0.67 -19.15
C ARG A 186 -4.66 0.14 -18.35
N PHE A 187 -4.68 1.46 -18.47
CA PHE A 187 -3.75 2.35 -17.77
C PHE A 187 -3.80 2.14 -16.25
N TRP A 188 -5.00 2.01 -15.68
CA TRP A 188 -5.19 1.78 -14.25
C TRP A 188 -4.79 0.38 -13.84
N LEU A 189 -5.06 -0.64 -14.66
CA LEU A 189 -4.61 -2.00 -14.40
C LEU A 189 -3.08 -2.10 -14.42
N GLU A 190 -2.40 -1.51 -15.40
CA GLU A 190 -0.93 -1.46 -15.47
C GLU A 190 -0.33 -0.71 -14.27
N SER A 191 -1.01 0.35 -13.79
CA SER A 191 -0.59 1.10 -12.61
C SER A 191 -0.68 0.29 -11.31
N VAL A 192 -1.66 -0.62 -11.21
CA VAL A 192 -1.82 -1.52 -10.06
C VAL A 192 -0.87 -2.72 -10.17
N ASP A 193 -0.84 -3.38 -11.32
CA ASP A 193 -0.01 -4.58 -11.60
C ASP A 193 1.47 -4.29 -11.37
N SER A 194 1.95 -3.10 -11.73
CA SER A 194 3.36 -2.72 -11.55
C SER A 194 3.79 -2.47 -10.10
N ARG A 195 2.85 -2.42 -9.14
CA ARG A 195 3.13 -1.93 -7.77
C ARG A 195 2.58 -2.79 -6.66
N VAL A 196 1.46 -3.46 -6.90
CA VAL A 196 0.78 -4.26 -5.89
C VAL A 196 0.87 -5.72 -6.29
N VAL A 197 1.66 -6.45 -5.51
CA VAL A 197 1.76 -7.92 -5.57
C VAL A 197 0.40 -8.50 -5.19
N ASN A 198 -0.13 -9.44 -5.96
CA ASN A 198 -1.43 -10.09 -5.73
C ASN A 198 -2.61 -9.11 -5.63
N ALA A 199 -2.62 -8.07 -6.46
CA ALA A 199 -3.66 -7.05 -6.37
C ALA A 199 -5.05 -7.64 -6.66
N VAL A 200 -5.99 -7.42 -5.75
CA VAL A 200 -7.39 -7.78 -5.94
C VAL A 200 -8.13 -6.61 -6.56
N VAL A 201 -8.71 -6.82 -7.75
CA VAL A 201 -9.41 -5.80 -8.54
C VAL A 201 -10.87 -6.19 -8.75
N TYR A 202 -11.76 -5.24 -8.48
CA TYR A 202 -13.17 -5.34 -8.81
C TYR A 202 -13.57 -4.28 -9.84
N LEU A 203 -14.12 -4.71 -10.97
CA LEU A 203 -14.58 -3.80 -12.02
C LEU A 203 -15.98 -3.29 -11.70
N VAL A 204 -16.18 -1.97 -11.75
CA VAL A 204 -17.46 -1.32 -11.46
C VAL A 204 -17.83 -0.37 -12.60
N GLY A 205 -18.97 -0.61 -13.25
CA GLY A 205 -19.53 0.24 -14.28
C GLY A 205 -20.59 1.19 -13.72
N THR A 206 -20.39 2.50 -13.85
CA THR A 206 -21.30 3.53 -13.31
C THR A 206 -22.18 4.14 -14.41
N HIS A 207 -23.13 4.98 -14.00
CA HIS A 207 -24.07 5.70 -14.88
C HIS A 207 -25.01 4.76 -15.65
N ALA A 208 -25.39 3.64 -15.03
CA ALA A 208 -26.32 2.67 -15.59
C ALA A 208 -27.69 3.30 -15.95
N ASP A 209 -28.11 4.32 -15.19
CA ASP A 209 -29.34 5.10 -15.40
C ASP A 209 -29.44 5.77 -16.78
N ARG A 210 -28.32 5.94 -17.48
CA ARG A 210 -28.25 6.65 -18.78
C ARG A 210 -28.14 5.74 -19.99
N LEU A 211 -28.31 4.44 -19.78
CA LEU A 211 -28.07 3.38 -20.77
C LEU A 211 -29.22 2.39 -20.76
N THR A 212 -29.44 1.76 -21.91
CA THR A 212 -30.35 0.62 -22.01
C THR A 212 -29.69 -0.68 -21.53
N ALA A 213 -30.48 -1.69 -21.15
CA ALA A 213 -29.95 -2.98 -20.70
C ALA A 213 -29.00 -3.63 -21.73
N GLY A 214 -29.36 -3.58 -23.02
CA GLY A 214 -28.51 -4.12 -24.09
C GLY A 214 -27.18 -3.34 -24.28
N GLU A 215 -27.17 -2.02 -24.05
CA GLU A 215 -25.92 -1.25 -24.07
C GLU A 215 -25.02 -1.57 -22.88
N ILE A 216 -25.61 -1.76 -21.70
CA ILE A 216 -24.88 -2.15 -20.49
C ILE A 216 -24.22 -3.51 -20.70
N GLU A 217 -24.98 -4.52 -21.15
CA GLU A 217 -24.44 -5.85 -21.44
C GLU A 217 -23.35 -5.82 -22.52
N GLY A 218 -23.58 -5.07 -23.60
CA GLY A 218 -22.60 -4.96 -24.69
C GLY A 218 -21.29 -4.30 -24.26
N LYS A 219 -21.34 -3.31 -23.35
CA LYS A 219 -20.15 -2.61 -22.85
C LYS A 219 -19.43 -3.40 -21.76
N THR A 220 -20.16 -3.99 -20.82
CA THR A 220 -19.58 -4.82 -19.76
C THR A 220 -18.90 -6.06 -20.33
N ARG A 221 -19.50 -6.70 -21.33
CA ARG A 221 -18.88 -7.81 -22.08
C ARG A 221 -17.60 -7.39 -22.81
N ASP A 222 -17.63 -6.26 -23.52
CA ASP A 222 -16.43 -5.73 -24.21
C ASP A 222 -15.28 -5.43 -23.22
N ILE A 223 -15.59 -4.89 -22.04
CA ILE A 223 -14.59 -4.66 -20.99
C ILE A 223 -14.04 -6.00 -20.49
N LYS A 224 -14.91 -6.96 -20.16
CA LYS A 224 -14.52 -8.29 -19.67
C LYS A 224 -13.60 -9.01 -20.66
N ASP A 225 -13.99 -9.09 -21.92
CA ASP A 225 -13.23 -9.80 -22.96
C ASP A 225 -11.82 -9.20 -23.14
N ARG A 226 -11.73 -7.86 -23.13
CA ARG A 226 -10.44 -7.16 -23.26
C ARG A 226 -9.56 -7.31 -22.02
N VAL A 227 -10.15 -7.32 -20.82
CA VAL A 227 -9.41 -7.58 -19.58
C VAL A 227 -8.87 -9.00 -19.58
N MET A 228 -9.68 -9.99 -19.93
CA MET A 228 -9.24 -11.39 -20.01
C MET A 228 -8.13 -11.58 -21.04
N LYS A 229 -8.25 -10.95 -22.22
CA LYS A 229 -7.20 -10.94 -23.23
C LYS A 229 -5.90 -10.31 -22.71
N TYR A 230 -5.98 -9.18 -22.01
CA TYR A 230 -4.81 -8.53 -21.41
C TYR A 230 -4.10 -9.43 -20.40
N ILE A 231 -4.83 -10.14 -19.53
CA ILE A 231 -4.25 -11.08 -18.55
C ILE A 231 -3.55 -12.24 -19.26
N GLU A 232 -4.19 -12.80 -20.29
CA GLU A 232 -3.61 -13.92 -21.04
C GLU A 232 -2.34 -13.50 -21.78
N GLU A 233 -2.35 -12.33 -22.44
CA GLU A 233 -1.16 -11.76 -23.10
C GLU A 233 -0.03 -11.49 -22.09
N ARG A 234 -0.36 -10.90 -20.93
CA ARG A 234 0.61 -10.63 -19.85
C ARG A 234 1.23 -11.93 -19.33
N ARG A 235 0.40 -12.95 -19.10
CA ARG A 235 0.84 -14.27 -18.63
C ARG A 235 1.76 -14.94 -19.66
N LYS A 236 1.38 -14.95 -20.94
CA LYS A 236 2.22 -15.49 -22.02
C LYS A 236 3.55 -14.77 -22.15
N HIS A 237 3.53 -13.44 -22.04
CA HIS A 237 4.75 -12.63 -22.10
C HIS A 237 5.71 -12.95 -20.95
N LEU A 238 5.20 -13.07 -19.72
CA LEU A 238 6.01 -13.46 -18.55
C LEU A 238 6.57 -14.88 -18.68
N HIS A 239 5.78 -15.85 -19.14
CA HIS A 239 6.26 -17.22 -19.39
C HIS A 239 7.41 -17.24 -20.40
N SER A 240 7.26 -16.53 -21.52
CA SER A 240 8.30 -16.45 -22.55
C SER A 240 9.59 -15.81 -22.01
N GLN A 241 9.48 -14.77 -21.18
CA GLN A 241 10.65 -14.17 -20.52
C GLN A 241 11.31 -15.12 -19.51
N ILE A 242 10.53 -15.89 -18.76
CA ILE A 242 11.06 -16.90 -17.83
C ILE A 242 11.83 -17.96 -18.60
N GLU A 243 11.25 -18.52 -19.65
CA GLU A 243 11.87 -19.55 -20.49
C GLU A 243 13.17 -19.06 -21.15
N GLU A 244 13.19 -17.81 -21.63
CA GLU A 244 14.40 -17.20 -22.20
C GLU A 244 15.52 -17.09 -21.16
N VAL A 245 15.21 -16.60 -19.95
CA VAL A 245 16.21 -16.44 -18.89
C VAL A 245 16.65 -17.78 -18.33
N GLU A 246 15.77 -18.77 -18.23
CA GLU A 246 16.09 -20.14 -17.83
C GLU A 246 17.03 -20.81 -18.83
N THR A 247 16.79 -20.61 -20.13
CA THR A 247 17.69 -21.09 -21.18
C THR A 247 19.08 -20.44 -21.05
N GLN A 248 19.14 -19.14 -20.75
CA GLN A 248 20.41 -18.45 -20.45
C GLN A 248 21.08 -18.98 -19.18
N LEU A 249 20.30 -19.37 -18.17
CA LEU A 249 20.79 -19.93 -16.92
C LEU A 249 21.45 -21.30 -17.14
N VAL A 250 20.82 -22.18 -17.92
CA VAL A 250 21.39 -23.50 -18.27
C VAL A 250 22.72 -23.33 -19.01
N LYS A 251 22.75 -22.49 -20.06
CA LYS A 251 23.99 -22.21 -20.80
C LYS A 251 25.09 -21.65 -19.90
N ALA A 252 24.76 -20.72 -19.00
CA ALA A 252 25.72 -20.16 -18.06
C ALA A 252 26.20 -21.19 -17.02
N ARG A 253 25.39 -22.20 -16.68
CA ARG A 253 25.77 -23.30 -15.79
C ARG A 253 26.78 -24.23 -16.47
N ASP A 254 26.55 -24.56 -17.73
CA ASP A 254 27.45 -25.41 -18.52
C ASP A 254 28.80 -24.71 -18.74
N GLU A 255 28.79 -23.39 -19.02
CA GLU A 255 30.01 -22.57 -19.11
C GLU A 255 30.80 -22.51 -17.79
N ALA A 256 30.08 -22.48 -16.65
CA ALA A 256 30.67 -22.40 -15.30
C ALA A 256 31.43 -23.66 -14.89
N GLU A 257 31.05 -24.80 -15.47
CA GLU A 257 31.72 -26.08 -15.22
C GLU A 257 33.13 -26.11 -15.83
N TYR A 258 33.36 -25.29 -16.87
CA TYR A 258 34.63 -25.22 -17.63
C TYR A 258 35.53 -24.01 -17.28
N VAL A 259 35.00 -22.93 -16.69
CA VAL A 259 35.72 -21.66 -16.46
C VAL A 259 35.74 -21.26 -14.97
N MET A 260 36.83 -20.64 -14.50
CA MET A 260 37.06 -20.08 -13.14
C MET A 260 35.78 -19.75 -12.34
N ARG A 261 35.56 -20.53 -11.27
CA ARG A 261 34.31 -20.63 -10.48
C ARG A 261 33.75 -19.30 -9.93
N ALA A 262 34.61 -18.30 -9.68
CA ALA A 262 34.21 -17.07 -8.99
C ALA A 262 33.47 -16.04 -9.87
N TYR A 263 33.71 -16.01 -11.18
CA TYR A 263 33.01 -15.09 -12.09
C TYR A 263 31.69 -15.69 -12.59
N ALA A 264 31.68 -17.01 -12.80
CA ALA A 264 30.50 -17.75 -13.18
C ALA A 264 29.43 -17.75 -12.08
N SER A 265 29.83 -17.81 -10.80
CA SER A 265 28.89 -17.77 -9.66
C SER A 265 28.05 -16.49 -9.60
N ARG A 266 28.64 -15.31 -9.86
CA ARG A 266 27.90 -14.04 -9.87
C ARG A 266 26.92 -13.92 -11.04
N LYS A 267 27.28 -14.44 -12.23
CA LYS A 267 26.40 -14.48 -13.42
C LYS A 267 25.21 -15.42 -13.16
N LEU A 268 25.48 -16.60 -12.61
CA LEU A 268 24.46 -17.58 -12.19
C LEU A 268 23.52 -16.98 -11.14
N GLU A 269 24.03 -16.40 -10.06
CA GLU A 269 23.20 -15.77 -9.02
C GLU A 269 22.33 -14.63 -9.56
N ARG A 270 22.83 -13.85 -10.53
CA ARG A 270 22.06 -12.76 -11.15
C ARG A 270 20.92 -13.30 -11.99
N LEU A 271 21.18 -14.35 -12.79
CA LEU A 271 20.17 -14.99 -13.62
C LEU A 271 19.14 -15.72 -12.76
N GLN A 272 19.56 -16.44 -11.71
CA GLN A 272 18.67 -17.08 -10.74
C GLN A 272 17.73 -16.05 -10.10
N ARG A 273 18.26 -14.94 -9.57
CA ARG A 273 17.44 -13.85 -9.03
C ARG A 273 16.46 -13.27 -10.04
N LYS A 274 16.85 -13.20 -11.32
CA LYS A 274 15.97 -12.70 -12.39
C LYS A 274 14.83 -13.68 -12.68
N VAL A 275 15.11 -14.99 -12.75
CA VAL A 275 14.07 -16.03 -12.90
C VAL A 275 13.13 -16.00 -11.69
N GLU A 276 13.67 -15.97 -10.48
CA GLU A 276 12.89 -15.93 -9.24
C GLU A 276 11.97 -14.70 -9.20
N LYS A 277 12.47 -13.52 -9.61
CA LYS A 277 11.67 -12.30 -9.73
C LYS A 277 10.55 -12.47 -10.77
N LEU A 278 10.84 -12.99 -11.95
CA LEU A 278 9.84 -13.17 -13.02
C LEU A 278 8.78 -14.22 -12.64
N ARG A 279 9.18 -15.32 -12.00
CA ARG A 279 8.25 -16.31 -11.44
C ARG A 279 7.37 -15.69 -10.35
N CYS A 280 7.94 -14.85 -9.49
CA CYS A 280 7.16 -14.09 -8.52
C CYS A 280 6.15 -13.15 -9.22
N GLU A 281 6.54 -12.40 -10.25
CA GLU A 281 5.61 -11.56 -11.03
C GLU A 281 4.50 -12.38 -11.69
N LEU A 282 4.81 -13.61 -12.13
CA LEU A 282 3.84 -14.52 -12.71
C LEU A 282 2.81 -15.02 -11.68
N ASP A 283 3.29 -15.43 -10.51
CA ASP A 283 2.44 -15.92 -9.41
C ASP A 283 1.63 -14.82 -8.74
N SER A 284 2.15 -13.58 -8.76
CA SER A 284 1.57 -12.42 -8.07
C SER A 284 0.66 -11.54 -8.93
N GLY A 285 0.12 -12.09 -10.02
CA GLY A 285 -0.71 -11.33 -10.95
C GLY A 285 -2.04 -10.82 -10.37
N LEU A 286 -2.71 -9.99 -11.18
CA LEU A 286 -4.03 -9.42 -10.86
C LEU A 286 -5.09 -10.51 -10.61
N LYS A 287 -5.75 -10.43 -9.45
CA LYS A 287 -6.89 -11.27 -9.10
C LYS A 287 -8.19 -10.50 -9.34
N PHE A 288 -8.97 -10.94 -10.33
CA PHE A 288 -10.27 -10.33 -10.63
C PHE A 288 -11.41 -11.05 -9.92
N LEU A 289 -12.32 -10.27 -9.36
CA LEU A 289 -13.51 -10.80 -8.69
C LEU A 289 -14.59 -11.17 -9.71
N LYS A 290 -15.45 -12.13 -9.33
CA LYS A 290 -16.56 -12.62 -10.18
C LYS A 290 -16.11 -12.97 -11.62
N ASN A 291 -14.94 -13.61 -11.77
CA ASN A 291 -14.37 -13.96 -13.08
C ASN A 291 -14.26 -12.77 -14.06
N GLY A 292 -14.01 -11.56 -13.54
CA GLY A 292 -13.89 -10.35 -14.34
C GLY A 292 -15.23 -9.72 -14.74
N ASP A 293 -16.35 -10.12 -14.12
CA ASP A 293 -17.63 -9.46 -14.33
C ASP A 293 -17.62 -8.04 -13.76
N VAL A 294 -18.28 -7.14 -14.50
CA VAL A 294 -18.39 -5.73 -14.15
C VAL A 294 -19.67 -5.52 -13.34
N ALA A 295 -19.53 -5.09 -12.09
CA ALA A 295 -20.67 -4.70 -11.27
C ALA A 295 -21.29 -3.41 -11.82
N VAL A 296 -22.58 -3.40 -12.11
CA VAL A 296 -23.25 -2.24 -12.71
C VAL A 296 -23.99 -1.46 -11.64
N VAL A 297 -23.70 -0.16 -11.54
CA VAL A 297 -24.29 0.71 -10.53
C VAL A 297 -24.78 2.04 -11.10
N SER A 298 -25.80 2.62 -10.45
CA SER A 298 -26.16 4.03 -10.61
C SER A 298 -26.22 4.71 -9.26
N SER A 299 -25.43 5.77 -9.09
CA SER A 299 -25.48 6.65 -7.92
C SER A 299 -26.69 7.59 -7.92
N LYS A 300 -27.44 7.66 -9.02
CA LYS A 300 -28.65 8.48 -9.13
C LYS A 300 -29.88 7.70 -8.67
N ASP A 301 -30.05 6.49 -9.20
CA ASP A 301 -31.23 5.66 -8.94
C ASP A 301 -30.97 4.57 -7.87
N MET A 302 -29.77 4.58 -7.28
CA MET A 302 -29.27 3.60 -6.29
C MET A 302 -29.23 2.14 -6.77
N THR A 303 -29.51 1.88 -8.05
CA THR A 303 -29.50 0.54 -8.64
C THR A 303 -28.13 -0.11 -8.47
N GLY A 304 -28.09 -1.34 -7.93
CA GLY A 304 -26.89 -2.14 -7.75
C GLY A 304 -25.93 -1.69 -6.64
N ILE A 305 -26.21 -0.58 -5.94
CA ILE A 305 -25.33 -0.06 -4.88
C ILE A 305 -25.40 -0.92 -3.61
N THR A 306 -26.59 -1.42 -3.25
CA THR A 306 -26.77 -2.35 -2.13
C THR A 306 -26.03 -3.67 -2.37
N ASP A 307 -26.10 -4.18 -3.59
CA ASP A 307 -25.42 -5.40 -4.01
C ASP A 307 -23.91 -5.19 -4.00
N LEU A 308 -23.44 -4.08 -4.58
CA LEU A 308 -22.02 -3.69 -4.54
C LEU A 308 -21.51 -3.56 -3.10
N LYS A 309 -22.28 -2.96 -2.19
CA LYS A 309 -21.90 -2.83 -0.77
C LYS A 309 -21.76 -4.20 -0.11
N THR A 310 -22.69 -5.11 -0.40
CA THR A 310 -22.67 -6.49 0.12
C THR A 310 -21.50 -7.27 -0.44
N ASP A 311 -21.23 -7.14 -1.74
CA ASP A 311 -20.10 -7.75 -2.42
C ASP A 311 -18.78 -7.25 -1.82
N VAL A 312 -18.59 -5.93 -1.74
CA VAL A 312 -17.40 -5.31 -1.16
C VAL A 312 -17.18 -5.80 0.27
N PHE A 313 -18.22 -5.92 1.08
CA PHE A 313 -18.09 -6.47 2.43
C PHE A 313 -17.64 -7.93 2.43
N LYS A 314 -18.34 -8.81 1.69
CA LYS A 314 -18.01 -10.24 1.61
C LYS A 314 -16.56 -10.46 1.14
N ILE A 315 -16.17 -9.76 0.08
CA ILE A 315 -14.82 -9.76 -0.48
C ILE A 315 -13.80 -9.26 0.54
N SER A 316 -14.13 -8.20 1.28
CA SER A 316 -13.22 -7.60 2.25
C SER A 316 -12.96 -8.49 3.47
N VAL A 317 -13.81 -9.48 3.75
CA VAL A 317 -13.65 -10.43 4.86
C VAL A 317 -13.17 -11.80 4.35
N ASP A 318 -13.04 -11.98 3.03
CA ASP A 318 -12.60 -13.24 2.43
C ASP A 318 -11.15 -13.57 2.84
N LYS A 319 -10.97 -14.77 3.43
CA LYS A 319 -9.69 -15.25 3.95
C LYS A 319 -8.73 -15.72 2.85
N ASP A 320 -9.25 -16.17 1.72
CA ASP A 320 -8.45 -16.67 0.60
C ASP A 320 -7.91 -15.51 -0.23
N LEU A 321 -8.74 -14.47 -0.40
CA LEU A 321 -8.33 -13.23 -1.08
C LEU A 321 -7.39 -12.40 -0.21
N PHE A 322 -7.65 -12.37 1.10
CA PHE A 322 -6.95 -11.48 2.02
C PHE A 322 -6.63 -12.11 3.37
N PRO A 323 -5.73 -13.10 3.41
CA PRO A 323 -5.37 -13.80 4.65
C PRO A 323 -4.81 -12.83 5.71
N SER A 324 -4.01 -11.85 5.27
CA SER A 324 -3.36 -10.87 6.15
C SER A 324 -4.31 -9.89 6.86
N ALA A 325 -5.60 -9.86 6.53
CA ALA A 325 -6.53 -8.95 7.18
C ALA A 325 -7.20 -9.53 8.42
N HIS A 326 -7.07 -10.83 8.65
CA HIS A 326 -7.61 -11.53 9.82
C HIS A 326 -6.62 -11.61 10.97
N CYS A 327 -5.67 -10.67 11.03
CA CYS A 327 -4.64 -10.66 12.04
C CYS A 327 -5.25 -10.57 13.44
N VAL A 328 -4.76 -11.41 14.34
CA VAL A 328 -5.04 -11.28 15.77
C VAL A 328 -4.10 -10.23 16.33
N LEU A 329 -4.62 -9.21 17.01
CA LEU A 329 -3.82 -8.10 17.52
C LEU A 329 -3.97 -7.93 19.03
N PRO A 330 -2.90 -7.55 19.74
CA PRO A 330 -2.98 -7.06 21.11
C PRO A 330 -3.85 -5.79 21.20
N ARG A 331 -4.70 -5.67 22.23
CA ARG A 331 -5.51 -4.45 22.45
C ARG A 331 -4.67 -3.18 22.57
N SER A 332 -3.42 -3.29 23.04
CA SER A 332 -2.47 -2.18 23.13
C SER A 332 -2.21 -1.51 21.77
N TRP A 333 -2.24 -2.26 20.66
CA TRP A 333 -2.01 -1.72 19.31
C TRP A 333 -3.17 -0.83 18.86
N ILE A 334 -4.41 -1.25 19.12
CA ILE A 334 -5.61 -0.47 18.82
C ILE A 334 -5.67 0.80 19.68
N ASN A 335 -5.28 0.69 20.95
CA ASN A 335 -5.17 1.86 21.82
C ASN A 335 -4.10 2.83 21.32
N MET A 336 -2.98 2.32 20.79
CA MET A 336 -1.92 3.15 20.20
C MET A 336 -2.42 3.92 18.98
N GLU A 337 -3.16 3.26 18.09
CA GLU A 337 -3.78 3.94 16.94
C GLU A 337 -4.68 5.10 17.38
N LYS A 338 -5.53 4.88 18.38
CA LYS A 338 -6.42 5.92 18.92
C LYS A 338 -5.65 7.07 19.56
N LEU A 339 -4.58 6.78 20.31
CA LEU A 339 -3.73 7.80 20.91
C LEU A 339 -3.02 8.64 19.84
N LEU A 340 -2.48 8.01 18.80
CA LEU A 340 -1.81 8.71 17.71
C LEU A 340 -2.77 9.67 16.98
N LYS A 341 -3.99 9.22 16.68
CA LYS A 341 -5.02 10.07 16.05
C LYS A 341 -5.39 11.25 16.95
N LEU A 342 -5.64 10.99 18.24
CA LEU A 342 -6.00 12.02 19.21
C LEU A 342 -4.89 13.06 19.40
N GLU A 343 -3.63 12.62 19.42
CA GLU A 343 -2.48 13.54 19.55
C GLU A 343 -2.26 14.33 18.26
N GLY A 344 -2.46 13.72 17.10
CA GLY A 344 -2.44 14.40 15.80
C GLY A 344 -3.52 15.49 15.67
N GLU A 345 -4.72 15.26 16.22
CA GLU A 345 -5.80 16.25 16.26
C GLU A 345 -5.50 17.40 17.24
N LYS A 346 -4.95 17.09 18.41
CA LYS A 346 -4.67 18.09 19.47
C LYS A 346 -3.51 19.01 19.12
N SER A 347 -2.47 18.48 18.49
CA SER A 347 -1.18 19.17 18.43
C SER A 347 -1.09 20.21 17.29
N SER A 348 -2.14 20.40 16.47
CA SER A 348 -2.15 21.25 15.26
C SER A 348 -0.98 20.97 14.27
N ASN A 349 -0.20 19.92 14.54
CA ASN A 349 1.02 19.56 13.86
C ASN A 349 0.71 18.42 12.90
N ILE A 350 1.23 18.53 11.68
CA ILE A 350 0.99 17.57 10.60
C ILE A 350 1.71 16.24 10.85
N SER A 351 2.76 16.24 11.69
CA SER A 351 3.59 15.09 11.99
C SER A 351 4.01 15.02 13.45
N LEU A 352 4.24 13.80 13.93
CA LEU A 352 4.88 13.49 15.21
C LEU A 352 6.30 12.97 14.97
N SER A 353 7.20 13.20 15.92
CA SER A 353 8.52 12.60 15.91
C SER A 353 8.46 11.14 16.36
N TRP A 354 9.46 10.35 15.97
CA TRP A 354 9.60 8.98 16.45
C TRP A 354 9.72 8.90 17.97
N GLU A 355 10.44 9.84 18.60
CA GLU A 355 10.59 9.90 20.06
C GLU A 355 9.25 10.17 20.77
N GLU A 356 8.44 11.08 20.24
CA GLU A 356 7.08 11.33 20.74
C GLU A 356 6.23 10.06 20.63
N CYS A 357 6.34 9.34 19.52
CA CYS A 357 5.63 8.06 19.32
C CYS A 357 6.09 6.98 20.32
N VAL A 358 7.39 6.83 20.55
CA VAL A 358 7.94 5.89 21.54
C VAL A 358 7.49 6.25 22.96
N HIS A 359 7.44 7.54 23.28
CA HIS A 359 6.92 8.01 24.58
C HIS A 359 5.42 7.74 24.75
N LEU A 360 4.63 7.84 23.68
CA LEU A 360 3.21 7.42 23.71
C LEU A 360 3.08 5.90 23.87
N GLY A 361 3.94 5.13 23.20
CA GLY A 361 3.99 3.68 23.32
C GLY A 361 4.33 3.20 24.73
N SER A 362 5.25 3.89 25.42
CA SER A 362 5.63 3.52 26.80
C SER A 362 4.48 3.65 27.79
N LYS A 363 3.55 4.60 27.58
CA LYS A 363 2.30 4.72 28.38
C LYS A 363 1.37 3.52 28.21
N LEU A 364 1.50 2.77 27.12
CA LEU A 364 0.76 1.55 26.83
C LEU A 364 1.55 0.28 27.15
N ASN A 365 2.70 0.38 27.81
CA ASN A 365 3.64 -0.71 28.08
C ASN A 365 4.18 -1.38 26.81
N LEU A 366 4.21 -0.68 25.68
CA LEU A 366 4.82 -1.17 24.44
C LEU A 366 6.34 -0.91 24.49
N VAL A 367 7.14 -1.95 24.30
CA VAL A 367 8.61 -1.85 24.18
C VAL A 367 8.98 -1.28 22.81
N SER A 368 10.14 -0.62 22.68
CA SER A 368 10.61 0.01 21.43
C SER A 368 10.55 -0.91 20.20
N ASN A 369 10.94 -2.19 20.34
CA ASN A 369 10.93 -3.17 19.25
C ASN A 369 9.50 -3.61 18.87
N GLY A 370 8.56 -3.54 19.81
CA GLY A 370 7.13 -3.68 19.52
C GLY A 370 6.58 -2.49 18.76
N MET A 371 7.11 -1.28 19.02
CA MET A 371 6.66 -0.04 18.38
C MET A 371 6.89 -0.02 16.86
N GLU A 372 8.03 -0.53 16.39
CA GLU A 372 8.30 -0.67 14.95
C GLU A 372 7.34 -1.62 14.25
N ALA A 373 6.90 -2.66 14.96
CA ALA A 373 5.96 -3.65 14.47
C ALA A 373 4.54 -3.05 14.40
N VAL A 374 4.14 -2.32 15.45
CA VAL A 374 2.91 -1.54 15.49
C VAL A 374 2.87 -0.54 14.34
N MET A 375 3.93 0.24 14.15
CA MET A 375 4.00 1.28 13.11
C MET A 375 3.99 0.67 11.70
N GLY A 376 4.67 -0.46 11.49
CA GLY A 376 4.60 -1.20 10.23
C GLY A 376 3.17 -1.66 9.91
N TYR A 377 2.49 -2.22 10.91
CA TYR A 377 1.09 -2.64 10.76
C TYR A 377 0.16 -1.44 10.49
N LEU A 378 0.25 -0.36 11.27
CA LEU A 378 -0.56 0.85 11.08
C LEU A 378 -0.28 1.55 9.75
N HIS A 379 0.95 1.46 9.25
CA HIS A 379 1.31 1.92 7.92
C HIS A 379 0.61 1.10 6.82
N LYS A 380 0.62 -0.23 6.97
CA LYS A 380 -0.03 -1.15 6.01
C LYS A 380 -1.55 -1.02 5.99
N THR A 381 -2.20 -0.87 7.15
CA THR A 381 -3.64 -0.55 7.22
C THR A 381 -3.94 0.83 6.66
N GLY A 382 -2.91 1.66 6.50
CA GLY A 382 -3.00 3.03 6.05
C GLY A 382 -3.57 3.96 7.11
N SER A 383 -3.69 3.52 8.37
CA SER A 383 -4.13 4.32 9.51
C SER A 383 -3.18 5.47 9.79
N VAL A 384 -1.88 5.19 9.68
CA VAL A 384 -0.76 6.11 9.91
C VAL A 384 0.19 6.01 8.71
N LEU A 385 0.99 7.03 8.40
CA LEU A 385 2.10 6.86 7.45
C LEU A 385 3.44 6.96 8.17
N HIS A 386 4.27 5.93 7.99
CA HIS A 386 5.64 5.87 8.50
C HIS A 386 6.51 5.15 7.46
N TYR A 387 7.64 5.75 7.09
CA TYR A 387 8.53 5.23 6.05
C TYR A 387 9.81 4.69 6.70
N ARG A 388 10.13 3.41 6.45
CA ARG A 388 11.35 2.77 6.98
C ARG A 388 12.55 3.10 6.10
N GLY A 389 13.69 3.45 6.71
CA GLY A 389 14.98 3.61 6.03
C GLY A 389 15.09 4.83 5.11
N ASP A 390 14.19 5.79 5.23
CA ASP A 390 14.20 7.03 4.47
C ASP A 390 14.50 8.23 5.38
N VAL A 391 14.71 9.40 4.79
CA VAL A 391 14.85 10.71 5.47
C VAL A 391 13.67 10.98 6.43
N LEU A 392 12.53 10.34 6.19
CA LEU A 392 11.31 10.44 6.98
C LEU A 392 11.18 9.39 8.10
N GLN A 393 12.20 8.57 8.39
CA GLN A 393 12.11 7.53 9.43
C GLN A 393 11.76 8.09 10.81
N ASN A 394 12.19 9.33 11.10
CA ASN A 394 11.90 10.02 12.35
C ASN A 394 10.58 10.79 12.33
N VAL A 395 9.83 10.75 11.23
CA VAL A 395 8.60 11.50 11.01
C VAL A 395 7.45 10.52 10.82
N VAL A 396 6.46 10.62 11.69
CA VAL A 396 5.23 9.83 11.63
C VAL A 396 4.08 10.77 11.30
N PHE A 397 3.25 10.41 10.33
CA PHE A 397 2.03 11.14 10.02
C PHE A 397 0.83 10.40 10.62
N PRO A 398 0.27 10.87 11.75
CA PRO A 398 -0.84 10.20 12.43
C PRO A 398 -2.10 10.21 11.61
N ASP A 399 -2.28 11.25 10.80
CA ASP A 399 -3.39 11.40 9.87
C ASP A 399 -2.85 11.60 8.43
N PRO A 400 -2.96 10.57 7.58
CA PRO A 400 -2.57 10.65 6.18
C PRO A 400 -3.28 11.76 5.40
N THR A 401 -4.49 12.17 5.80
CA THR A 401 -5.27 13.21 5.10
C THR A 401 -4.62 14.59 5.17
N GLN A 402 -3.82 14.84 6.21
CA GLN A 402 -3.10 16.09 6.38
C GLN A 402 -1.91 16.19 5.43
N LEU A 403 -1.15 15.10 5.26
CA LEU A 403 -0.09 15.03 4.24
C LEU A 403 -0.65 15.28 2.85
N ILE A 404 -1.82 14.68 2.57
CA ILE A 404 -2.51 14.87 1.31
C ILE A 404 -2.88 16.33 1.12
N THR A 405 -3.50 16.96 2.11
CA THR A 405 -3.88 18.37 2.07
C THR A 405 -2.66 19.26 1.83
N LEU A 406 -1.52 18.97 2.48
CA LEU A 406 -0.27 19.67 2.24
C LEU A 406 0.23 19.48 0.79
N LEU A 407 0.17 18.25 0.26
CA LEU A 407 0.48 18.00 -1.14
C LEU A 407 -0.49 18.76 -2.07
N LYS A 408 -1.79 18.82 -1.76
CA LYS A 408 -2.76 19.63 -2.54
C LYS A 408 -2.33 21.08 -2.62
N LEU A 409 -1.99 21.68 -1.47
CA LEU A 409 -1.55 23.07 -1.40
C LEU A 409 -0.28 23.32 -2.22
N ILE A 410 0.62 22.34 -2.28
CA ILE A 410 1.84 22.41 -3.09
C ILE A 410 1.51 22.33 -4.59
N PHE A 411 0.59 21.44 -4.98
CA PHE A 411 0.26 21.17 -6.39
C PHE A 411 -0.78 22.13 -6.99
N ASP A 412 -1.72 22.67 -6.21
CA ASP A 412 -2.74 23.62 -6.67
C ASP A 412 -2.16 25.04 -6.90
N HIS A 413 -0.85 25.25 -6.63
CA HIS A 413 -0.19 26.55 -6.72
C HIS A 413 -0.90 27.69 -5.94
N ASP A 414 -1.73 27.34 -4.95
CA ASP A 414 -2.47 28.30 -4.12
C ASP A 414 -1.54 28.87 -3.04
N GLN A 415 -0.82 29.93 -3.44
CA GLN A 415 0.26 30.55 -2.69
C GLN A 415 -0.18 31.02 -1.30
N GLU A 416 -1.34 31.68 -1.16
CA GLU A 416 -1.74 32.29 0.11
C GLU A 416 -2.06 31.26 1.21
N ARG A 417 -2.71 30.15 0.84
CA ARG A 417 -3.04 29.08 1.79
C ARG A 417 -1.83 28.24 2.19
N LEU A 418 -0.93 27.93 1.25
CA LEU A 418 0.33 27.24 1.55
C LEU A 418 1.19 28.11 2.49
N LEU A 419 1.29 29.41 2.20
CA LEU A 419 2.04 30.38 3.01
C LEU A 419 1.43 30.55 4.42
N GLY A 420 0.10 30.48 4.56
CA GLY A 420 -0.60 30.49 5.85
C GLY A 420 -0.33 29.23 6.69
N ALA A 421 -0.40 28.05 6.08
CA ALA A 421 -0.15 26.76 6.76
C ALA A 421 1.34 26.61 7.17
N LEU A 422 2.27 27.07 6.33
CA LEU A 422 3.71 27.04 6.62
C LEU A 422 4.11 28.05 7.71
N ARG A 423 3.45 29.21 7.79
CA ARG A 423 3.69 30.24 8.82
C ARG A 423 3.31 29.79 10.23
N GLN A 424 2.31 28.93 10.39
CA GLN A 424 1.86 28.48 11.71
C GLN A 424 2.81 27.45 12.34
N ASN A 425 3.51 26.66 11.53
CA ASN A 425 4.25 25.48 12.00
C ASN A 425 5.78 25.63 11.97
N SER A 426 6.32 26.71 11.39
CA SER A 426 7.76 26.93 11.31
C SER A 426 8.20 28.18 12.08
N LYS A 427 9.14 28.02 13.01
CA LYS A 427 9.95 29.13 13.55
C LYS A 427 10.97 29.59 12.48
N MET A 428 10.52 29.95 11.29
CA MET A 428 11.36 30.47 10.21
C MET A 428 11.43 32.00 10.29
N SER A 429 12.62 32.57 10.05
CA SER A 429 12.78 34.02 9.94
C SER A 429 12.18 34.54 8.63
N THR A 430 11.79 35.82 8.61
CA THR A 430 11.16 36.51 7.47
C THR A 430 12.03 36.51 6.20
N GLU A 431 13.35 36.44 6.35
CA GLU A 431 14.33 36.42 5.26
C GLU A 431 14.47 35.02 4.62
N GLU A 432 14.53 33.96 5.42
CA GLU A 432 14.53 32.57 4.93
C GLU A 432 13.23 32.26 4.16
N PHE A 433 12.11 32.81 4.64
CA PHE A 433 10.80 32.69 4.01
C PHE A 433 10.74 33.34 2.62
N SER A 434 11.34 34.53 2.46
CA SER A 434 11.37 35.26 1.18
C SER A 434 12.20 34.54 0.11
N VAL A 435 13.28 33.86 0.52
CA VAL A 435 14.11 33.03 -0.38
C VAL A 435 13.36 31.78 -0.84
N VAL A 436 12.60 31.16 0.05
CA VAL A 436 11.80 29.96 -0.24
C VAL A 436 10.62 30.32 -1.12
N GLN A 437 9.95 31.44 -0.83
CA GLN A 437 8.90 32.00 -1.66
C GLN A 437 9.41 32.26 -3.09
N ASN A 438 10.56 32.94 -3.25
CA ASN A 438 11.11 33.19 -4.58
C ASN A 438 11.54 31.92 -5.35
N ASN A 439 12.11 30.93 -4.65
CA ASN A 439 12.52 29.66 -5.28
C ASN A 439 11.33 28.75 -5.64
N PHE A 440 10.30 28.72 -4.80
CA PHE A 440 9.10 27.93 -5.05
C PHE A 440 8.24 28.56 -6.15
N VAL A 441 8.03 29.89 -6.09
CA VAL A 441 7.22 30.65 -7.06
C VAL A 441 7.82 30.62 -8.47
N ARG A 442 9.16 30.68 -8.60
CA ARG A 442 9.81 30.74 -9.93
C ARG A 442 10.29 29.39 -10.47
N ARG A 443 10.53 28.40 -9.62
CA ARG A 443 11.20 27.14 -10.04
C ARG A 443 10.51 25.87 -9.54
N ALA A 444 9.43 25.97 -8.76
CA ALA A 444 8.81 24.83 -8.07
C ALA A 444 9.81 24.03 -7.21
N ILE A 445 10.88 24.69 -6.74
CA ILE A 445 11.91 24.07 -5.89
C ILE A 445 11.54 24.37 -4.44
N LEU A 446 11.18 23.33 -3.70
CA LEU A 446 10.95 23.40 -2.27
C LEU A 446 12.23 22.94 -1.55
N PRO A 447 12.96 23.81 -0.85
CA PRO A 447 14.24 23.43 -0.27
C PRO A 447 14.07 22.33 0.78
N LYS A 448 14.88 21.27 0.69
CA LYS A 448 14.86 20.13 1.63
C LYS A 448 14.92 20.59 3.09
N GLY A 449 15.67 21.65 3.39
CA GLY A 449 15.77 22.25 4.72
C GLY A 449 14.48 22.87 5.26
N VAL A 450 13.53 23.29 4.40
CA VAL A 450 12.22 23.81 4.83
C VAL A 450 11.25 22.70 5.16
N LEU A 451 11.22 21.63 4.34
CA LEU A 451 10.47 20.41 4.67
C LEU A 451 11.00 19.81 5.98
N LEU A 452 12.32 19.71 6.13
CA LEU A 452 12.95 19.20 7.34
C LEU A 452 12.73 20.10 8.57
N LYS A 453 12.80 21.44 8.45
CA LYS A 453 12.46 22.35 9.55
C LYS A 453 10.97 22.33 9.90
N HIS A 454 10.10 22.01 8.95
CA HIS A 454 8.67 21.88 9.18
C HIS A 454 8.29 20.54 9.83
N PHE A 455 8.96 19.44 9.47
CA PHE A 455 8.65 18.09 9.96
C PHE A 455 9.53 17.61 11.10
N SER A 456 10.74 18.17 11.27
CA SER A 456 11.64 17.84 12.37
C SER A 456 11.69 19.01 13.35
N LYS A 457 11.16 18.79 14.56
CA LYS A 457 11.24 19.77 15.66
C LYS A 457 12.63 19.87 16.29
N ASN A 458 13.55 18.94 16.00
CA ASN A 458 14.87 18.89 16.63
C ASN A 458 15.97 19.31 15.65
N LYS A 459 16.65 20.40 16.00
CA LYS A 459 17.94 20.78 15.43
C LYS A 459 18.97 19.68 15.69
N THR A 460 20.01 19.70 14.85
CA THR A 460 21.31 19.00 14.93
C THR A 460 21.36 17.54 14.51
N THR A 461 21.39 17.30 13.19
CA THR A 461 22.33 16.34 12.57
C THR A 461 22.54 16.78 11.12
N THR A 462 23.53 17.63 10.89
CA THR A 462 23.93 18.08 9.55
C THR A 462 24.90 17.12 8.85
N ASP A 463 25.45 16.13 9.54
CA ASP A 463 26.73 15.55 9.09
C ASP A 463 26.66 14.13 8.49
N ASP A 464 25.50 13.44 8.50
CA ASP A 464 25.39 12.08 7.93
C ASP A 464 24.62 12.02 6.59
N PHE A 465 24.32 13.17 5.97
CA PHE A 465 23.36 13.25 4.86
C PHE A 465 23.93 13.17 3.44
N ASP A 466 25.24 12.99 3.26
CA ASP A 466 25.88 13.17 1.95
C ASP A 466 25.89 11.94 1.04
N HIS A 467 25.33 10.78 1.42
CA HIS A 467 25.55 9.53 0.66
C HIS A 467 24.33 8.75 0.17
N HIS A 468 23.09 9.18 0.39
CA HIS A 468 21.92 8.40 -0.07
C HIS A 468 21.07 9.16 -1.10
N GLN A 469 21.39 8.91 -2.37
CA GLN A 469 20.57 9.24 -3.52
C GLN A 469 19.50 8.15 -3.74
N GLY A 470 18.24 8.58 -3.84
CA GLY A 470 17.19 7.85 -4.54
C GLY A 470 16.03 7.41 -3.65
N ALA A 471 15.03 8.28 -3.50
CA ALA A 471 13.65 7.86 -3.25
C ALA A 471 12.69 9.02 -3.58
N GLY A 472 11.72 8.75 -4.47
CA GLY A 472 10.60 9.63 -4.81
C GLY A 472 10.80 10.47 -6.08
N ASP A 473 10.21 10.03 -7.20
CA ASP A 473 10.07 10.81 -8.47
C ASP A 473 9.07 11.97 -8.33
N ILE A 474 9.16 12.75 -7.25
CA ILE A 474 8.39 13.98 -7.05
C ILE A 474 9.32 15.21 -7.09
N CYS A 475 10.61 15.05 -6.80
CA CYS A 475 11.61 16.11 -6.91
C CYS A 475 12.96 15.55 -7.38
N HIS A 476 13.39 15.91 -8.58
CA HIS A 476 14.78 15.67 -8.98
C HIS A 476 15.70 16.64 -8.24
N PRO A 477 16.85 16.18 -7.69
CA PRO A 477 17.87 17.10 -7.21
C PRO A 477 18.37 17.93 -8.41
N ALA A 478 18.22 19.25 -8.33
CA ALA A 478 18.78 20.15 -9.32
C ALA A 478 20.31 20.04 -9.27
N ARG A 479 20.90 19.19 -10.12
CA ARG A 479 22.35 19.20 -10.34
C ARG A 479 22.72 20.57 -10.89
N ARG A 480 23.51 21.33 -10.15
CA ARG A 480 24.20 22.51 -10.69
C ARG A 480 25.05 22.00 -11.86
N ARG A 481 24.65 22.31 -13.09
CA ARG A 481 25.61 22.40 -14.20
C ARG A 481 26.44 23.65 -13.90
N THR A 482 27.63 23.44 -13.35
CA THR A 482 28.73 24.40 -13.50
C THR A 482 29.27 24.32 -14.91
#